data_AF-A0A7V0I9Y2-F1
#
_entry.id   AF-A0A7V0I9Y2-F1
#
_cell.length_a   1.000
_cell.length_b   1.000
_cell.length_c   1.000
_cell.angle_alpha   90.00
_cell.angle_beta   90.00
_cell.angle_gamma   90.00
#
_symmetry.space_group_name_H-M   'P 1'
#
loop_
_entity.id
_entity.type
_entity.pdbx_description
1 polymer ?
#
loop_
_entity_poly.entity_id
_entity_poly.type
_entity_poly.pdbx_seq_one_letter_code
_entity_poly.pdbx_strand_id
1 'polypeptide(L)'
;SGRPILEGYIDTHLISVIHVFVVALVIILLLLFLAFRKKRGFLLPLLAGSMSVVFSLAIINLFHLRLNPFTILLPFLIFVLTIAHSIQFMERYFEESLINKDKTKVGYTVLSSLLSPIRASLFTDFLGFASLILIPIPAMRTMAILGSFGVLSIFITVVLFLPSCFSVFPLPKIQKNNPDLGFTQRILKSFTHLWQRGWQRFFIFFIFLGIFIISIYGLRHIEVGENEPGTSILYHNASYNVAERKINAYFSGSNPYYIFVEGKTPEALLKADVIKEMDSLETFLRKNLKEAGYSLSLADYMKLMNLAVQHRFDVPKKDKTIGEYIFLYESNAFPGEFDVFVTPDHRFANIRLDLKDCRGETIEKAINLTKRWIKENNKNPWARFKYAGGLIGILGATNDVIRHGLFVSMAVLSILIFIRISLALRSFAGGFILFIPLLFSMAVTFGSFGLFHIPFTVATLPVAAMGTGLGIDFSIYLASRIKEEKDKGQNLIVAINHGVLTCGKAVFFTGTILTIGVMSWLFSFLKLQAKLGGTLGFLLFLNMLSALIILPIFILIFKPKFLAGGK
;
A
#
# COMPACT_ATOMS: atom_id res chain seq x y z
N SER A 1 -10.42 -11.18 23.43
CA SER A 1 -9.70 -10.25 22.55
C SER A 1 -8.28 -10.10 23.07
N GLY A 2 -7.47 -9.23 22.48
CA GLY A 2 -6.08 -9.02 22.89
C GLY A 2 -5.08 -9.61 21.90
N ARG A 3 -3.85 -9.10 21.97
CA ARG A 3 -2.84 -9.31 20.93
C ARG A 3 -2.47 -10.79 20.67
N PRO A 4 -2.26 -11.66 21.68
CA PRO A 4 -1.97 -13.07 21.43
C PRO A 4 -3.12 -13.81 20.72
N ILE A 5 -4.37 -13.46 21.05
CA ILE A 5 -5.56 -14.04 20.38
C ILE A 5 -5.64 -13.53 18.94
N LEU A 6 -5.33 -12.26 18.69
CA LEU A 6 -5.28 -11.72 17.33
C LEU A 6 -4.21 -12.43 16.49
N GLU A 7 -3.00 -12.59 17.03
CA GLU A 7 -1.90 -13.27 16.35
C GLU A 7 -2.25 -14.75 16.07
N GLY A 8 -2.78 -15.48 17.05
CA GLY A 8 -3.27 -16.85 16.83
C GLY A 8 -4.43 -16.94 15.83
N TYR A 9 -5.32 -15.94 15.79
CA TYR A 9 -6.39 -15.87 14.79
C TYR A 9 -5.83 -15.67 13.37
N ILE A 10 -4.80 -14.82 13.22
CA ILE A 10 -4.13 -14.63 11.93
C ILE A 10 -3.44 -15.93 11.50
N ASP A 11 -2.74 -16.59 12.43
CA ASP A 11 -1.99 -17.82 12.16
C ASP A 11 -2.90 -18.97 11.71
N THR A 12 -4.06 -19.15 12.36
CA THR A 12 -5.05 -20.17 11.97
C THR A 12 -5.60 -19.97 10.56
N HIS A 13 -5.60 -18.73 10.05
CA HIS A 13 -6.08 -18.40 8.71
C HIS A 13 -4.99 -18.38 7.63
N LEU A 14 -3.70 -18.61 7.98
CA LEU A 14 -2.61 -18.65 7.00
C LEU A 14 -2.80 -19.72 5.93
N ILE A 15 -3.35 -20.88 6.30
CA ILE A 15 -3.66 -21.95 5.34
C ILE A 15 -4.70 -21.47 4.33
N SER A 16 -5.71 -20.74 4.78
CA SER A 16 -6.74 -20.17 3.90
C SER A 16 -6.17 -19.10 2.96
N VAL A 17 -5.17 -18.34 3.40
CA VAL A 17 -4.43 -17.40 2.53
C VAL A 17 -3.72 -18.15 1.39
N ILE A 18 -3.11 -19.30 1.67
CA ILE A 18 -2.47 -20.13 0.65
C ILE A 18 -3.51 -20.65 -0.35
N HIS A 19 -4.70 -21.06 0.10
CA HIS A 19 -5.78 -21.46 -0.81
C HIS A 19 -6.19 -20.33 -1.76
N VAL A 20 -6.35 -19.10 -1.25
CA VAL A 20 -6.67 -17.92 -2.07
C VAL A 20 -5.55 -17.64 -3.07
N PHE A 21 -4.29 -17.75 -2.65
CA PHE A 21 -3.14 -17.62 -3.55
C PHE A 21 -3.19 -18.65 -4.70
N VAL A 22 -3.49 -19.92 -4.40
CA VAL A 22 -3.57 -20.98 -5.42
C VAL A 22 -4.73 -20.72 -6.37
N VAL A 23 -5.90 -20.32 -5.86
CA VAL A 23 -7.07 -19.97 -6.69
C VAL A 23 -6.75 -18.78 -7.60
N ALA A 24 -6.13 -17.73 -7.05
CA ALA A 24 -5.68 -16.56 -7.80
C ALA A 24 -4.72 -16.94 -8.94
N LEU A 25 -3.76 -17.83 -8.65
CA LEU A 25 -2.81 -18.36 -9.62
C LEU A 25 -3.54 -19.11 -10.74
N VAL A 26 -4.47 -20.02 -10.39
CA VAL A 26 -5.26 -20.78 -11.37
C VAL A 26 -6.07 -19.85 -12.27
N ILE A 27 -6.69 -18.80 -11.71
CA ILE A 27 -7.43 -17.79 -12.48
C ILE A 27 -6.50 -17.11 -13.49
N ILE A 28 -5.31 -16.68 -13.08
CA ILE A 28 -4.34 -16.04 -13.97
C ILE A 28 -3.89 -17.01 -15.07
N LEU A 29 -3.57 -18.25 -14.72
CA LEU A 29 -3.16 -19.26 -15.70
C LEU A 29 -4.27 -19.54 -16.72
N LEU A 30 -5.51 -19.62 -16.26
CA LEU A 30 -6.67 -19.79 -17.12
C LEU A 30 -6.86 -18.58 -18.05
N LEU A 31 -6.77 -17.35 -17.54
CA LEU A 31 -6.86 -16.14 -18.36
C LEU A 31 -5.71 -16.04 -19.37
N LEU A 32 -4.49 -16.38 -18.97
CA LEU A 32 -3.31 -16.41 -19.84
C LEU A 32 -3.48 -17.46 -20.95
N PHE A 33 -3.98 -18.65 -20.61
CA PHE A 33 -4.28 -19.69 -21.57
C PHE A 33 -5.37 -19.26 -22.56
N LEU A 34 -6.44 -18.63 -22.07
CA LEU A 34 -7.53 -18.11 -22.91
C LEU A 34 -7.10 -16.96 -23.82
N ALA A 35 -6.16 -16.13 -23.38
CA ALA A 35 -5.63 -15.00 -24.14
C ALA A 35 -4.84 -15.47 -25.38
N PHE A 36 -3.90 -16.41 -25.19
CA PHE A 36 -3.04 -16.85 -26.29
C PHE A 36 -3.52 -18.08 -27.04
N ARG A 37 -4.27 -18.99 -26.39
CA ARG A 37 -4.77 -20.27 -26.95
C ARG A 37 -3.69 -21.12 -27.64
N LYS A 38 -2.43 -20.90 -27.30
CA LYS A 38 -1.25 -21.57 -27.87
C LYS A 38 -0.29 -21.95 -26.76
N LYS A 39 0.23 -23.18 -26.80
CA LYS A 39 1.12 -23.74 -25.77
C LYS A 39 2.30 -22.82 -25.41
N ARG A 40 2.92 -22.17 -26.40
CA ARG A 40 4.08 -21.28 -26.17
C ARG A 40 3.73 -19.95 -25.53
N GLY A 41 2.60 -19.35 -25.92
CA GLY A 41 2.11 -18.12 -25.30
C GLY A 41 1.68 -18.31 -23.85
N PHE A 42 1.45 -19.55 -23.44
CA PHE A 42 1.20 -19.91 -22.04
C PHE A 42 2.50 -20.29 -21.29
N LEU A 43 3.29 -21.22 -21.82
CA LEU A 43 4.43 -21.80 -21.10
C LEU A 43 5.58 -20.82 -20.88
N LEU A 44 5.90 -19.96 -21.85
CA LEU A 44 7.05 -19.05 -21.72
C LEU A 44 6.80 -17.96 -20.66
N PRO A 45 5.65 -17.26 -20.64
CA PRO A 45 5.33 -16.35 -19.53
C PRO A 45 5.25 -17.04 -18.17
N LEU A 46 4.73 -18.28 -18.13
CA LEU A 46 4.67 -19.08 -16.89
C LEU A 46 6.06 -19.36 -16.32
N LEU A 47 7.00 -19.80 -17.17
CA LEU A 47 8.37 -20.07 -16.76
C LEU A 47 9.07 -18.80 -16.30
N ALA A 48 8.96 -17.71 -17.07
CA ALA A 48 9.54 -16.41 -16.70
C ALA A 48 9.00 -15.92 -15.34
N GLY A 49 7.69 -15.97 -15.14
CA GLY A 49 7.04 -15.61 -13.87
C GLY A 49 7.51 -16.47 -12.71
N SER A 50 7.59 -17.79 -12.90
CA SER A 50 8.03 -18.73 -11.86
C SER A 50 9.49 -18.47 -11.47
N MET A 51 10.37 -18.22 -12.45
CA MET A 51 11.76 -17.83 -12.19
C MET A 51 11.82 -16.55 -11.36
N SER A 52 11.05 -15.51 -11.71
CA SER A 52 11.04 -14.24 -10.98
C SER A 52 10.58 -14.39 -9.52
N VAL A 53 9.59 -15.26 -9.28
CA VAL A 53 9.16 -15.62 -7.92
C VAL A 53 10.29 -16.28 -7.14
N VAL A 54 10.99 -17.26 -7.74
CA VAL A 54 12.12 -17.94 -7.10
C VAL A 54 13.23 -16.93 -6.76
N PHE A 55 13.57 -16.02 -7.67
CA PHE A 55 14.54 -14.95 -7.40
C PHE A 55 14.11 -14.07 -6.22
N SER A 56 12.85 -13.65 -6.17
CA SER A 56 12.34 -12.82 -5.06
C SER A 56 12.35 -13.58 -3.73
N LEU A 57 11.95 -14.84 -3.70
CA LEU A 57 11.97 -15.67 -2.49
C LEU A 57 13.39 -15.97 -2.01
N ALA A 58 14.37 -16.11 -2.92
CA ALA A 58 15.77 -16.32 -2.55
C ALA A 58 16.35 -15.16 -1.72
N ILE A 59 15.87 -13.92 -1.95
CA ILE A 59 16.27 -12.73 -1.18
C ILE A 59 15.85 -12.83 0.28
N ILE A 60 14.78 -13.57 0.60
CA ILE A 60 14.34 -13.77 1.99
C ILE A 60 15.45 -14.43 2.81
N ASN A 61 16.05 -15.50 2.26
CA ASN A 61 17.13 -16.21 2.94
C ASN A 61 18.42 -15.38 2.99
N LEU A 62 18.76 -14.69 1.90
CA LEU A 62 19.98 -13.88 1.80
C LEU A 62 20.03 -12.73 2.80
N PHE A 63 18.88 -12.11 3.11
CA PHE A 63 18.78 -10.98 4.03
C PHE A 63 18.16 -11.35 5.40
N HIS A 64 17.98 -12.64 5.67
CA HIS A 64 17.33 -13.15 6.89
C HIS A 64 15.97 -12.47 7.19
N LEU A 65 15.21 -12.20 6.13
CA LEU A 65 13.89 -11.59 6.24
C LEU A 65 12.85 -12.64 6.65
N ARG A 66 11.74 -12.20 7.23
CA ARG A 66 10.62 -13.08 7.61
C ARG A 66 9.41 -12.77 6.76
N LEU A 67 8.72 -13.82 6.31
CA LEU A 67 7.40 -13.66 5.72
C LEU A 67 6.40 -13.29 6.82
N ASN A 68 5.68 -12.21 6.58
CA ASN A 68 4.55 -11.73 7.37
C ASN A 68 3.30 -11.59 6.47
N PRO A 69 2.11 -11.35 7.06
CA PRO A 69 0.86 -11.24 6.30
C PRO A 69 0.83 -10.19 5.19
N PHE A 70 1.70 -9.17 5.24
CA PHE A 70 1.85 -8.17 4.17
C PHE A 70 2.70 -8.72 3.02
N THR A 71 3.83 -9.35 3.33
CA THR A 71 4.82 -9.83 2.35
C THR A 71 4.41 -11.10 1.61
N ILE A 72 3.46 -11.89 2.14
CA ILE A 72 2.98 -13.12 1.48
C ILE A 72 2.28 -12.85 0.14
N LEU A 73 1.77 -11.64 -0.06
CA LEU A 73 1.18 -11.16 -1.32
C LEU A 73 2.22 -10.88 -2.40
N LEU A 74 3.47 -10.63 -2.01
CA LEU A 74 4.46 -10.06 -2.90
C LEU A 74 4.97 -11.02 -3.98
N PRO A 75 5.23 -12.32 -3.70
CA PRO A 75 5.52 -13.30 -4.74
C PRO A 75 4.44 -13.36 -5.81
N PHE A 76 3.17 -13.28 -5.39
CA PHE A 76 2.04 -13.23 -6.31
C PHE A 76 2.12 -11.99 -7.21
N LEU A 77 2.29 -10.80 -6.63
CA LEU A 77 2.38 -9.55 -7.41
C LEU A 77 3.52 -9.58 -8.42
N ILE A 78 4.69 -10.08 -8.03
CA ILE A 78 5.86 -10.23 -8.93
C ILE A 78 5.54 -11.22 -10.06
N PHE A 79 4.87 -12.32 -9.76
CA PHE A 79 4.44 -13.29 -10.77
C PHE A 79 3.52 -12.64 -11.82
N VAL A 80 2.48 -11.91 -11.38
CA VAL A 80 1.54 -11.28 -12.31
C VAL A 80 2.20 -10.18 -13.12
N LEU A 81 3.07 -9.37 -12.49
CA LEU A 81 3.83 -8.33 -13.17
C LEU A 81 4.76 -8.91 -14.25
N THR A 82 5.45 -10.00 -13.93
CA THR A 82 6.33 -10.70 -14.88
C THR A 82 5.52 -11.25 -16.07
N ILE A 83 4.33 -11.81 -15.81
CA ILE A 83 3.42 -12.24 -16.87
C ILE A 83 2.99 -11.05 -17.74
N ALA A 84 2.69 -9.88 -17.16
CA ALA A 84 2.28 -8.71 -17.91
C ALA A 84 3.36 -8.26 -18.92
N HIS A 85 4.63 -8.16 -18.50
CA HIS A 85 5.71 -7.85 -19.44
C HIS A 85 5.95 -8.98 -20.46
N SER A 86 5.82 -10.23 -20.02
CA SER A 86 5.94 -11.39 -20.91
C SER A 86 4.87 -11.38 -22.01
N ILE A 87 3.64 -10.95 -21.71
CA ILE A 87 2.57 -10.82 -22.69
C ILE A 87 2.93 -9.78 -23.76
N GLN A 88 3.50 -8.63 -23.37
CA GLN A 88 3.94 -7.60 -24.33
C GLN A 88 5.00 -8.14 -25.28
N PHE A 89 5.96 -8.92 -24.77
CA PHE A 89 6.98 -9.60 -25.59
C PHE A 89 6.37 -10.67 -26.49
N MET A 90 5.43 -11.47 -25.98
CA MET A 90 4.78 -12.53 -26.74
C MET A 90 3.92 -11.97 -27.89
N GLU A 91 3.14 -10.91 -27.66
CA GLU A 91 2.35 -10.26 -28.71
C GLU A 91 3.26 -9.71 -29.82
N ARG A 92 4.34 -9.00 -29.45
CA ARG A 92 5.31 -8.51 -30.45
C ARG A 92 5.99 -9.65 -31.21
N TYR A 93 6.31 -10.75 -30.52
CA TYR A 93 6.84 -11.96 -31.14
C TYR A 93 5.87 -12.56 -32.17
N PHE A 94 4.58 -12.64 -31.86
CA PHE A 94 3.57 -13.12 -32.80
C PHE A 94 3.40 -12.19 -34.01
N GLU A 95 3.43 -10.86 -33.81
CA GLU A 95 3.38 -9.87 -34.89
C GLU A 95 4.59 -10.01 -35.83
N GLU A 96 5.81 -10.02 -35.29
CA GLU A 96 7.03 -10.08 -36.10
C GLU A 96 7.22 -11.44 -36.80
N SER A 97 6.74 -12.53 -36.19
CA SER A 97 6.76 -13.88 -36.80
C SER A 97 5.88 -13.99 -38.05
N LEU A 98 4.93 -13.08 -38.25
CA LEU A 98 4.12 -13.02 -39.49
C LEU A 98 4.85 -12.33 -40.64
N ILE A 99 5.82 -11.46 -40.33
CA ILE A 99 6.54 -10.64 -41.30
C ILE A 99 7.87 -11.29 -41.67
N ASN A 100 8.63 -11.73 -40.67
CA ASN A 100 9.98 -12.26 -40.83
C ASN A 100 9.99 -13.78 -40.61
N LYS A 101 10.67 -14.51 -41.51
CA LYS A 101 10.85 -15.98 -41.41
C LYS A 101 12.13 -16.41 -40.69
N ASP A 102 13.03 -15.48 -40.39
CA ASP A 102 14.26 -15.73 -39.63
C ASP A 102 14.00 -15.53 -38.13
N LYS A 103 14.14 -16.61 -37.35
CA LYS A 103 13.90 -16.66 -35.90
C LYS A 103 14.81 -15.69 -35.14
N THR A 104 16.08 -15.62 -35.53
CA THR A 104 17.11 -14.80 -34.88
C THR A 104 16.80 -13.33 -35.08
N LYS A 105 16.42 -12.98 -36.31
CA LYS A 105 15.98 -11.63 -36.66
C LYS A 105 14.70 -11.24 -35.94
N VAL A 106 13.73 -12.14 -35.84
CA VAL A 106 12.49 -11.92 -35.05
C VAL A 106 12.84 -11.63 -33.59
N GLY A 107 13.64 -12.48 -32.94
CA GLY A 107 14.05 -12.29 -31.54
C GLY A 107 14.76 -10.95 -31.31
N TYR A 108 15.69 -10.57 -32.20
CA TYR A 108 16.39 -9.29 -32.16
C TYR A 108 15.46 -8.09 -32.35
N THR A 109 14.52 -8.16 -33.29
CA THR A 109 13.54 -7.07 -33.53
C THR A 109 12.61 -6.90 -32.32
N VAL A 110 12.16 -8.00 -31.70
CA VAL A 110 11.33 -7.95 -30.48
C VAL A 110 12.10 -7.27 -29.35
N LEU A 111 13.33 -7.69 -29.10
CA LEU A 111 14.17 -7.10 -28.05
C LEU A 111 14.45 -5.62 -28.34
N SER A 112 14.93 -5.27 -29.52
CA SER A 112 15.31 -3.88 -29.84
C SER A 112 14.13 -2.92 -29.82
N SER A 113 12.93 -3.36 -30.24
CA SER A 113 11.72 -2.52 -30.19
C SER A 113 11.17 -2.31 -28.77
N LEU A 114 11.26 -3.33 -27.90
CA LEU A 114 10.70 -3.26 -26.54
C LEU A 114 11.73 -2.85 -25.47
N LEU A 115 13.03 -2.82 -25.77
CA LEU A 115 14.07 -2.49 -24.79
C LEU A 115 13.96 -1.07 -24.23
N SER A 116 13.52 -0.10 -25.04
CA SER A 116 13.31 1.27 -24.58
C SER A 116 12.13 1.37 -23.60
N PRO A 117 10.90 0.95 -23.97
CA PRO A 117 9.76 1.02 -23.05
C PRO A 117 9.94 0.16 -21.79
N ILE A 118 10.47 -1.07 -21.90
CA ILE A 118 10.62 -1.93 -20.72
C ILE A 118 11.65 -1.38 -19.71
N ARG A 119 12.74 -0.74 -20.16
CA ARG A 119 13.68 -0.11 -19.22
C ARG A 119 13.10 1.09 -18.50
N ALA A 120 12.16 1.81 -19.13
CA ALA A 120 11.47 2.91 -18.47
C ALA A 120 10.50 2.36 -17.42
N SER A 121 9.69 1.38 -17.81
CA SER A 121 8.69 0.69 -16.98
C SER A 121 9.32 -0.04 -15.78
N LEU A 122 10.33 -0.90 -15.97
CA LEU A 122 11.01 -1.59 -14.86
C LEU A 122 11.65 -0.64 -13.86
N PHE A 123 12.14 0.52 -14.33
CA PHE A 123 12.72 1.51 -13.42
C PHE A 123 11.64 2.22 -12.60
N THR A 124 10.48 2.52 -13.19
CA THR A 124 9.35 3.10 -12.45
C THR A 124 8.77 2.11 -11.44
N ASP A 125 8.69 0.84 -11.79
CA ASP A 125 8.28 -0.24 -10.88
C ASP A 125 9.28 -0.41 -9.73
N PHE A 126 10.58 -0.43 -10.05
CA PHE A 126 11.63 -0.49 -9.05
C PHE A 126 11.54 0.70 -8.09
N LEU A 127 11.34 1.92 -8.59
CA LEU A 127 11.12 3.10 -7.74
C LEU A 127 9.86 2.97 -6.89
N GLY A 128 8.77 2.46 -7.45
CA GLY A 128 7.52 2.21 -6.73
C GLY A 128 7.74 1.30 -5.51
N PHE A 129 8.41 0.17 -5.69
CA PHE A 129 8.75 -0.73 -4.58
C PHE A 129 9.83 -0.15 -3.65
N ALA A 130 10.91 0.39 -4.19
CA ALA A 130 12.04 0.88 -3.40
C ALA A 130 11.63 2.04 -2.47
N SER A 131 10.62 2.81 -2.87
CA SER A 131 10.07 3.89 -2.07
C SER A 131 9.53 3.47 -0.72
N LEU A 132 9.08 2.22 -0.59
CA LEU A 132 8.58 1.68 0.66
C LEU A 132 9.67 1.62 1.75
N ILE A 133 10.97 1.71 1.37
CA ILE A 133 12.08 1.86 2.33
C ILE A 133 11.99 3.19 3.09
N LEU A 134 11.46 4.24 2.47
CA LEU A 134 11.34 5.57 3.08
C LEU A 134 10.26 5.59 4.17
N ILE A 135 9.37 4.59 4.19
CA ILE A 135 8.34 4.48 5.22
C ILE A 135 8.96 3.76 6.42
N PRO A 136 9.05 4.40 7.60
CA PRO A 136 9.68 3.84 8.80
C PRO A 136 8.80 2.79 9.50
N ILE A 137 8.24 1.85 8.73
CA ILE A 137 7.43 0.73 9.19
C ILE A 137 8.14 -0.56 8.75
N PRO A 138 8.55 -1.45 9.68
CA PRO A 138 9.37 -2.63 9.34
C PRO A 138 8.79 -3.54 8.24
N ALA A 139 7.46 -3.69 8.21
CA ALA A 139 6.79 -4.46 7.16
C ALA A 139 6.99 -3.85 5.76
N MET A 140 6.96 -2.52 5.65
CA MET A 140 7.16 -1.81 4.38
C MET A 140 8.59 -1.99 3.87
N ARG A 141 9.59 -1.95 4.76
CA ARG A 141 10.99 -2.20 4.38
C ARG A 141 11.19 -3.60 3.79
N THR A 142 10.57 -4.61 4.39
CA THR A 142 10.64 -6.00 3.88
C THR A 142 9.99 -6.12 2.51
N MET A 143 8.81 -5.50 2.33
CA MET A 143 8.14 -5.45 1.01
C MET A 143 8.96 -4.71 -0.04
N ALA A 144 9.62 -3.63 0.36
CA ALA A 144 10.46 -2.83 -0.53
C ALA A 144 11.62 -3.66 -1.09
N ILE A 145 12.38 -4.33 -0.21
CA ILE A 145 13.54 -5.12 -0.60
C ILE A 145 13.11 -6.28 -1.51
N LEU A 146 12.15 -7.09 -1.06
CA LEU A 146 11.68 -8.25 -1.84
C LEU A 146 11.06 -7.85 -3.17
N GLY A 147 10.33 -6.74 -3.20
CA GLY A 147 9.64 -6.22 -4.38
C GLY A 147 10.62 -5.64 -5.39
N SER A 148 11.55 -4.81 -4.95
CA SER A 148 12.58 -4.22 -5.79
C SER A 148 13.46 -5.28 -6.45
N PHE A 149 13.97 -6.27 -5.70
CA PHE A 149 14.73 -7.37 -6.30
C PHE A 149 13.86 -8.27 -7.18
N GLY A 150 12.60 -8.48 -6.81
CA GLY A 150 11.61 -9.16 -7.64
C GLY A 150 11.43 -8.50 -9.01
N VAL A 151 11.24 -7.19 -9.05
CA VAL A 151 11.14 -6.41 -10.29
C VAL A 151 12.44 -6.44 -11.07
N LEU A 152 13.59 -6.28 -10.43
CA LEU A 152 14.89 -6.36 -11.11
C LEU A 152 15.12 -7.73 -11.77
N SER A 153 14.58 -8.81 -11.18
CA SER A 153 14.65 -10.15 -11.78
C SER A 153 13.96 -10.24 -13.14
N ILE A 154 12.96 -9.38 -13.42
CA ILE A 154 12.23 -9.34 -14.69
C ILE A 154 13.16 -9.01 -15.86
N PHE A 155 14.22 -8.24 -15.62
CA PHE A 155 15.24 -8.01 -16.64
C PHE A 155 15.90 -9.33 -17.07
N ILE A 156 16.18 -10.23 -16.13
CA ILE A 156 16.78 -11.53 -16.43
C ILE A 156 15.73 -12.48 -17.06
N THR A 157 14.55 -12.57 -16.47
CA THR A 157 13.53 -13.57 -16.83
C THR A 157 12.69 -13.20 -18.05
N VAL A 158 12.59 -11.92 -18.40
CA VAL A 158 11.83 -11.45 -19.56
C VAL A 158 12.76 -10.88 -20.63
N VAL A 159 13.58 -9.88 -20.29
CA VAL A 159 14.41 -9.17 -21.30
C VAL A 159 15.50 -10.07 -21.88
N LEU A 160 16.14 -10.91 -21.05
CA LEU A 160 17.19 -11.82 -21.52
C LEU A 160 16.62 -13.20 -21.94
N PHE A 161 15.83 -13.82 -21.09
CA PHE A 161 15.37 -15.19 -21.30
C PHE A 161 14.37 -15.35 -22.46
N LEU A 162 13.37 -14.48 -22.62
CA LEU A 162 12.34 -14.66 -23.66
C LEU A 162 12.90 -14.48 -25.09
N PRO A 163 13.65 -13.42 -25.43
CA PRO A 163 14.24 -13.28 -26.77
C PRO A 163 15.20 -14.43 -27.12
N SER A 164 15.92 -14.94 -26.12
CA SER A 164 16.79 -16.11 -26.28
C SER A 164 15.98 -17.37 -26.60
N CYS A 165 14.82 -17.55 -25.96
CA CYS A 165 13.90 -18.62 -26.33
C CYS A 165 13.34 -18.43 -27.76
N PHE A 166 13.03 -17.20 -28.15
CA PHE A 166 12.46 -16.89 -29.46
C PHE A 166 13.43 -17.16 -30.62
N SER A 167 14.73 -16.96 -30.41
CA SER A 167 15.75 -17.25 -31.43
C SER A 167 16.01 -18.74 -31.61
N VAL A 168 15.89 -19.54 -30.53
CA VAL A 168 16.12 -20.99 -30.54
C VAL A 168 14.89 -21.76 -31.05
N PHE A 169 13.69 -21.43 -30.55
CA PHE A 169 12.50 -22.21 -30.87
C PHE A 169 12.00 -21.99 -32.32
N PRO A 170 11.38 -23.00 -32.95
CA PRO A 170 10.80 -22.84 -34.29
C PRO A 170 9.80 -21.69 -34.32
N LEU A 171 9.65 -20.95 -35.42
CA LEU A 171 8.60 -19.92 -35.50
C LEU A 171 7.21 -20.55 -35.26
N PRO A 172 6.29 -19.85 -34.58
CA PRO A 172 4.93 -20.32 -34.39
C PRO A 172 4.27 -20.50 -35.76
N LYS A 173 3.59 -21.63 -35.96
CA LYS A 173 2.71 -21.83 -37.13
C LYS A 173 1.47 -20.96 -36.95
N ILE A 174 1.57 -19.69 -37.34
CA ILE A 174 0.43 -18.77 -37.33
C ILE A 174 -0.23 -18.87 -38.70
N GLN A 175 -1.40 -19.51 -38.76
CA GLN A 175 -2.26 -19.39 -39.94
C GLN A 175 -2.82 -17.98 -39.98
N LYS A 176 -2.77 -17.35 -41.15
CA LYS A 176 -3.41 -16.07 -41.47
C LYS A 176 -4.94 -16.28 -41.56
N ASN A 177 -5.55 -16.87 -40.53
CA ASN A 177 -6.99 -17.09 -40.50
C ASN A 177 -7.70 -15.84 -39.98
N ASN A 178 -8.84 -15.61 -40.64
CA ASN A 178 -9.65 -14.39 -40.71
C ASN A 178 -9.86 -13.59 -39.41
N PRO A 179 -10.16 -12.29 -39.57
CA PRO A 179 -10.42 -11.34 -38.50
C PRO A 179 -11.78 -11.62 -37.89
N ASP A 180 -11.94 -12.73 -37.17
CA ASP A 180 -12.98 -12.74 -36.16
C ASP A 180 -12.64 -11.57 -35.24
N LEU A 181 -13.45 -10.50 -35.37
CA LEU A 181 -13.47 -9.35 -34.50
C LEU A 181 -13.72 -9.88 -33.10
N GLY A 182 -12.64 -10.34 -32.45
CA GLY A 182 -12.65 -10.84 -31.11
C GLY A 182 -13.29 -9.78 -30.24
N PHE A 183 -13.98 -10.21 -29.19
CA PHE A 183 -14.65 -9.33 -28.24
C PHE A 183 -13.78 -8.10 -27.87
N THR A 184 -12.48 -8.31 -27.63
CA THR A 184 -11.48 -7.27 -27.39
C THR A 184 -11.36 -6.24 -28.52
N GLN A 185 -11.30 -6.67 -29.78
CA GLN A 185 -11.17 -5.75 -30.92
C GLN A 185 -12.45 -4.92 -31.12
N ARG A 186 -13.64 -5.49 -30.83
CA ARG A 186 -14.90 -4.73 -30.83
C ARG A 186 -14.88 -3.64 -29.77
N ILE A 187 -14.45 -3.95 -28.54
CA ILE A 187 -14.30 -2.97 -27.45
C ILE A 187 -13.32 -1.86 -27.83
N LEU A 188 -12.13 -2.22 -28.31
CA LEU A 188 -11.11 -1.25 -28.70
C LEU A 188 -11.56 -0.38 -29.88
N LYS A 189 -12.27 -0.95 -30.85
CA LYS A 189 -12.87 -0.19 -31.95
C LYS A 189 -13.91 0.81 -31.44
N SER A 190 -14.73 0.42 -30.46
CA SER A 190 -15.64 1.35 -29.77
C SER A 190 -14.89 2.52 -29.14
N PHE A 191 -13.72 2.30 -28.53
CA PHE A 191 -12.90 3.40 -28.02
C PHE A 191 -12.43 4.33 -29.12
N THR A 192 -12.07 3.83 -30.31
CA THR A 192 -11.65 4.72 -31.42
C THR A 192 -12.72 5.74 -31.83
N HIS A 193 -14.01 5.47 -31.62
CA HIS A 193 -15.08 6.41 -31.91
C HIS A 193 -15.14 7.60 -30.94
N LEU A 194 -14.49 7.50 -29.77
CA LEU A 194 -14.49 8.54 -28.73
C LEU A 194 -13.72 9.81 -29.12
N TRP A 195 -12.79 9.72 -30.07
CA TRP A 195 -11.94 10.83 -30.49
C TRP A 195 -11.93 11.09 -32.00
N GLN A 196 -12.86 10.48 -32.74
CA GLN A 196 -13.01 10.70 -34.18
C GLN A 196 -13.56 12.09 -34.50
N ARG A 197 -14.56 12.58 -33.75
CA ARG A 197 -15.11 13.93 -33.92
C ARG A 197 -14.54 14.91 -32.91
N GLY A 198 -14.38 16.16 -33.34
CA GLY A 198 -13.83 17.23 -32.52
C GLY A 198 -14.58 17.47 -31.20
N TRP A 199 -15.91 17.39 -31.21
CA TRP A 199 -16.72 17.59 -29.99
C TRP A 199 -16.64 16.41 -29.01
N GLN A 200 -16.55 15.16 -29.50
CA GLN A 200 -16.50 13.95 -28.65
C GLN A 200 -15.26 13.95 -27.75
N ARG A 201 -14.09 14.30 -28.30
CA ARG A 201 -12.84 14.39 -27.51
C ARG A 201 -12.92 15.45 -26.40
N PHE A 202 -13.55 16.59 -26.66
CA PHE A 202 -13.71 17.64 -25.64
C PHE A 202 -14.76 17.25 -24.59
N PHE A 203 -15.86 16.61 -25.01
CA PHE A 203 -16.88 16.09 -24.10
C PHE A 203 -16.27 15.11 -23.07
N ILE A 204 -15.48 14.15 -23.53
CA ILE A 204 -14.82 13.17 -22.65
C ILE A 204 -13.74 13.84 -21.78
N PHE A 205 -13.02 14.81 -22.32
CA PHE A 205 -12.08 15.62 -21.53
C PHE A 205 -12.79 16.33 -20.37
N PHE A 206 -13.97 16.91 -20.58
CA PHE A 206 -14.74 17.55 -19.51
C PHE A 206 -15.31 16.54 -18.50
N ILE A 207 -15.76 15.37 -18.95
CA ILE A 207 -16.17 14.28 -18.03
C ILE A 207 -14.99 13.88 -17.13
N PHE A 208 -13.83 13.66 -17.73
CA PHE A 208 -12.59 13.34 -17.02
C PHE A 208 -12.26 14.42 -16.00
N LEU A 209 -12.30 15.69 -16.40
CA LEU A 209 -12.02 16.82 -15.54
C LEU A 209 -13.01 16.89 -14.36
N GLY A 210 -14.30 16.65 -14.61
CA GLY A 210 -15.33 16.58 -13.58
C GLY A 210 -15.06 15.47 -12.55
N ILE A 211 -14.80 14.24 -13.02
CA ILE A 211 -14.45 13.11 -12.14
C ILE A 211 -13.17 13.40 -11.35
N PHE A 212 -12.17 14.01 -12.00
CA PHE A 212 -10.92 14.38 -11.34
C PHE A 212 -11.17 15.42 -10.23
N ILE A 213 -11.96 16.47 -10.48
CA ILE A 213 -12.30 17.48 -9.48
C ILE A 213 -13.06 16.87 -8.29
N ILE A 214 -14.05 16.00 -8.55
CA ILE A 214 -14.79 15.27 -7.50
C ILE A 214 -13.83 14.41 -6.68
N SER A 215 -12.87 13.77 -7.34
CA SER A 215 -11.87 12.94 -6.67
C SER A 215 -10.92 13.76 -5.80
N ILE A 216 -10.47 14.94 -6.26
CA ILE A 216 -9.68 15.89 -5.47
C ILE A 216 -10.46 16.38 -4.25
N TYR A 217 -11.77 16.61 -4.38
CA TYR A 217 -12.63 16.92 -3.23
C TYR A 217 -12.64 15.77 -2.22
N GLY A 218 -12.77 14.52 -2.70
CA GLY A 218 -12.68 13.31 -1.88
C GLY A 218 -11.35 13.18 -1.13
N LEU A 219 -10.21 13.52 -1.74
CA LEU A 219 -8.89 13.45 -1.09
C LEU A 219 -8.80 14.27 0.20
N ARG A 220 -9.57 15.36 0.32
CA ARG A 220 -9.57 16.22 1.53
C ARG A 220 -10.28 15.57 2.72
N HIS A 221 -11.12 14.57 2.48
CA HIS A 221 -11.92 13.88 3.49
C HIS A 221 -11.37 12.49 3.82
N ILE A 222 -10.12 12.20 3.47
CA ILE A 222 -9.50 10.92 3.82
C ILE A 222 -9.30 10.84 5.33
N GLU A 223 -9.91 9.83 5.94
CA GLU A 223 -9.70 9.47 7.34
C GLU A 223 -8.45 8.60 7.47
N VAL A 224 -7.51 9.01 8.33
CA VAL A 224 -6.29 8.25 8.63
C VAL A 224 -6.49 7.42 9.89
N GLY A 225 -6.16 6.14 9.80
CA GLY A 225 -6.33 5.17 10.89
C GLY A 225 -7.64 4.41 10.80
N GLU A 226 -7.95 3.64 11.84
CA GLU A 226 -9.16 2.81 11.91
C GLU A 226 -10.41 3.67 12.06
N ASN A 227 -11.49 3.35 11.33
CA ASN A 227 -12.79 4.01 11.46
C ASN A 227 -13.81 3.17 12.26
N GLU A 228 -13.56 1.88 12.45
CA GLU A 228 -14.39 0.96 13.22
C GLU A 228 -13.70 0.53 14.52
N PRO A 229 -14.48 0.13 15.55
CA PRO A 229 -13.93 -0.50 16.75
C PRO A 229 -13.31 -1.87 16.42
N GLY A 230 -12.11 -2.12 16.93
CA GLY A 230 -11.33 -3.32 16.67
C GLY A 230 -10.29 -3.13 15.56
N THR A 231 -9.78 -4.23 15.01
CA THR A 231 -8.72 -4.18 14.00
C THR A 231 -9.27 -4.29 12.58
N SER A 232 -8.80 -3.45 11.65
CA SER A 232 -9.11 -3.60 10.21
C SER A 232 -8.40 -4.77 9.54
N ILE A 233 -7.49 -5.44 10.25
CA ILE A 233 -6.85 -6.65 9.73
C ILE A 233 -7.91 -7.73 9.46
N LEU A 234 -8.96 -7.76 10.29
CA LEU A 234 -10.05 -8.72 10.24
C LEU A 234 -11.37 -8.07 9.82
N TYR A 235 -12.31 -8.89 9.35
CA TYR A 235 -13.66 -8.42 9.03
C TYR A 235 -14.42 -7.95 10.27
N HIS A 236 -15.39 -7.06 10.08
CA HIS A 236 -16.19 -6.50 11.17
C HIS A 236 -16.90 -7.60 11.99
N ASN A 237 -17.35 -8.64 11.32
CA ASN A 237 -18.05 -9.81 11.88
C ASN A 237 -17.11 -10.94 12.34
N ALA A 238 -15.78 -10.78 12.22
CA ALA A 238 -14.85 -11.79 12.70
C ALA A 238 -14.98 -11.99 14.22
N SER A 239 -14.83 -13.23 14.68
CA SER A 239 -15.02 -13.60 16.10
C SER A 239 -14.18 -12.74 17.04
N TYR A 240 -12.97 -12.36 16.61
CA TYR A 240 -12.10 -11.45 17.34
C TYR A 240 -12.73 -10.05 17.54
N ASN A 241 -13.16 -9.41 16.45
CA ASN A 241 -13.74 -8.05 16.50
C ASN A 241 -15.08 -8.04 17.25
N VAL A 242 -15.89 -9.10 17.13
CA VAL A 242 -17.11 -9.29 17.93
C VAL A 242 -16.78 -9.40 19.41
N ALA A 243 -15.78 -10.22 19.77
CA ALA A 243 -15.34 -10.38 21.16
C ALA A 243 -14.77 -9.08 21.73
N GLU A 244 -14.00 -8.33 20.94
CA GLU A 244 -13.47 -7.02 21.35
C GLU A 244 -14.59 -6.02 21.63
N ARG A 245 -15.59 -5.90 20.74
CA ARG A 245 -16.75 -5.02 20.98
C ARG A 245 -17.53 -5.43 22.22
N LYS A 246 -17.74 -6.73 22.45
CA LYS A 246 -18.38 -7.22 23.68
C LYS A 246 -17.57 -6.87 24.92
N ILE A 247 -16.26 -7.12 24.90
CA ILE A 247 -15.39 -6.79 26.04
C ILE A 247 -15.41 -5.29 26.33
N ASN A 248 -15.31 -4.43 25.31
CA ASN A 248 -15.36 -2.98 25.52
C ASN A 248 -16.76 -2.44 25.90
N ALA A 249 -17.82 -3.22 25.68
CA ALA A 249 -19.18 -2.89 26.13
C ALA A 249 -19.39 -3.19 27.62
N TYR A 250 -18.82 -4.30 28.13
CA TYR A 250 -18.99 -4.73 29.52
C TYR A 250 -17.86 -4.29 30.45
N PHE A 251 -16.66 -4.06 29.91
CA PHE A 251 -15.45 -3.72 30.66
C PHE A 251 -14.92 -2.35 30.28
N SER A 252 -14.02 -1.84 31.11
CA SER A 252 -13.45 -0.50 31.03
C SER A 252 -12.34 -0.38 29.96
N GLY A 253 -12.55 -0.95 28.77
CA GLY A 253 -11.58 -0.92 27.66
C GLY A 253 -10.60 -2.09 27.65
N SER A 254 -9.98 -2.31 26.49
CA SER A 254 -9.01 -3.39 26.25
C SER A 254 -7.81 -2.97 25.42
N ASN A 255 -7.72 -1.67 25.08
CA ASN A 255 -6.68 -1.11 24.25
C ASN A 255 -5.75 -0.22 25.08
N PRO A 256 -4.61 -0.73 25.56
CA PRO A 256 -3.76 -0.01 26.50
C PRO A 256 -3.02 1.16 25.84
N TYR A 257 -3.13 2.32 26.48
CA TYR A 257 -2.38 3.54 26.23
C TYR A 257 -1.45 3.80 27.41
N TYR A 258 -0.13 3.76 27.17
CA TYR A 258 0.85 4.01 28.22
C TYR A 258 1.44 5.42 28.10
N ILE A 259 1.58 6.07 29.24
CA ILE A 259 2.31 7.33 29.40
C ILE A 259 3.44 7.03 30.39
N PHE A 260 4.68 7.23 29.97
CA PHE A 260 5.86 6.97 30.78
C PHE A 260 6.22 8.20 31.60
N VAL A 261 6.55 7.99 32.87
CA VAL A 261 7.02 9.02 33.79
C VAL A 261 8.49 8.71 34.08
N GLU A 262 9.38 9.57 33.62
CA GLU A 262 10.83 9.45 33.82
C GLU A 262 11.29 10.46 34.85
N GLY A 263 11.76 9.96 35.99
CA GLY A 263 12.50 10.68 37.00
C GLY A 263 13.85 11.16 36.46
N LYS A 264 14.18 12.43 36.74
CA LYS A 264 15.49 13.01 36.38
C LYS A 264 16.62 12.46 37.26
N THR A 265 16.30 12.01 38.46
CA THR A 265 17.20 11.35 39.40
C THR A 265 16.58 10.02 39.87
N PRO A 266 17.38 9.08 40.40
CA PRO A 266 16.84 7.99 41.22
C PRO A 266 15.94 8.56 42.34
N GLU A 267 14.95 7.78 42.78
CA GLU A 267 14.01 8.17 43.85
C GLU A 267 13.09 9.37 43.54
N ALA A 268 13.11 9.90 42.30
CA ALA A 268 12.25 11.01 41.92
C ALA A 268 10.75 10.67 42.03
N LEU A 269 10.38 9.39 41.92
CA LEU A 269 8.98 8.94 42.07
C LEU A 269 8.52 8.84 43.53
N LEU A 270 9.41 9.05 44.50
CA LEU A 270 9.02 9.21 45.91
C LEU A 270 8.44 10.62 46.20
N LYS A 271 8.56 11.55 45.24
CA LYS A 271 8.11 12.93 45.38
C LYS A 271 6.60 13.06 45.23
N ALA A 272 5.95 13.66 46.21
CA ALA A 272 4.49 13.81 46.24
C ALA A 272 3.95 14.61 45.07
N ASP A 273 4.69 15.61 44.60
CA ASP A 273 4.26 16.42 43.48
C ASP A 273 4.26 15.64 42.16
N VAL A 274 5.16 14.67 41.99
CA VAL A 274 5.18 13.80 40.80
C VAL A 274 3.95 12.88 40.81
N ILE A 275 3.64 12.26 41.95
CA ILE A 275 2.47 11.36 42.06
C ILE A 275 1.14 12.14 41.91
N LYS A 276 1.05 13.35 42.44
CA LYS A 276 -0.13 14.23 42.23
C LYS A 276 -0.29 14.61 40.77
N GLU A 277 0.81 14.89 40.06
CA GLU A 277 0.79 15.15 38.63
C GLU A 277 0.31 13.92 37.84
N MET A 278 0.74 12.71 38.23
CA MET A 278 0.23 11.47 37.63
C MET A 278 -1.29 11.32 37.81
N ASP A 279 -1.80 11.50 39.03
CA ASP A 279 -3.24 11.44 39.33
C ASP A 279 -4.05 12.52 38.59
N SER A 280 -3.50 13.72 38.48
CA SER A 280 -4.09 14.85 37.75
C SER A 280 -4.21 14.55 36.26
N LEU A 281 -3.17 14.00 35.63
CA LEU A 281 -3.21 13.61 34.22
C LEU A 281 -4.25 12.52 33.95
N GLU A 282 -4.31 11.49 34.79
CA GLU A 282 -5.32 10.44 34.66
C GLU A 282 -6.73 10.98 34.78
N THR A 283 -6.99 11.80 35.79
CA THR A 283 -8.30 12.40 36.03
C THR A 283 -8.68 13.34 34.89
N PHE A 284 -7.72 14.10 34.36
CA PHE A 284 -7.91 14.93 33.18
C PHE A 284 -8.28 14.11 31.94
N LEU A 285 -7.58 13.01 31.67
CA LEU A 285 -7.87 12.16 30.52
C LEU A 285 -9.23 11.46 30.68
N ARG A 286 -9.53 10.87 31.84
CA ARG A 286 -10.84 10.23 32.12
C ARG A 286 -12.01 11.21 31.99
N LYS A 287 -11.83 12.47 32.35
CA LYS A 287 -12.88 13.51 32.26
C LYS A 287 -13.09 14.03 30.84
N ASN A 288 -12.02 14.17 30.05
CA ASN A 288 -12.06 14.82 28.74
C ASN A 288 -12.11 13.85 27.55
N LEU A 289 -11.88 12.55 27.78
CA LEU A 289 -11.94 11.52 26.75
C LEU A 289 -13.07 10.54 27.09
N LYS A 290 -14.14 10.53 26.30
CA LYS A 290 -15.31 9.66 26.53
C LYS A 290 -14.97 8.18 26.42
N GLU A 291 -14.03 7.86 25.54
CA GLU A 291 -13.53 6.51 25.27
C GLU A 291 -12.50 6.04 26.32
N ALA A 292 -12.09 6.91 27.26
CA ALA A 292 -11.26 6.51 28.38
C ALA A 292 -12.03 5.53 29.26
N GLY A 293 -11.45 4.35 29.44
CA GLY A 293 -11.95 3.36 30.37
C GLY A 293 -11.18 3.42 31.69
N TYR A 294 -10.58 2.30 32.07
CA TYR A 294 -9.85 2.17 33.33
C TYR A 294 -8.47 2.80 33.22
N SER A 295 -8.05 3.52 34.26
CA SER A 295 -6.66 3.93 34.42
C SER A 295 -6.05 3.28 35.64
N LEU A 296 -4.75 3.02 35.57
CA LEU A 296 -3.95 2.48 36.64
C LEU A 296 -2.56 3.11 36.60
N SER A 297 -2.13 3.67 37.72
CA SER A 297 -0.73 4.03 37.94
C SER A 297 -0.32 3.89 39.41
N LEU A 298 0.95 4.21 39.68
CA LEU A 298 1.48 4.35 41.04
C LEU A 298 0.62 5.27 41.93
N ALA A 299 -0.04 6.28 41.37
CA ALA A 299 -0.88 7.19 42.14
C ALA A 299 -2.13 6.50 42.72
N ASP A 300 -2.72 5.53 42.02
CA ASP A 300 -3.86 4.77 42.53
C ASP A 300 -3.46 3.90 43.72
N TYR A 301 -2.29 3.27 43.66
CA TYR A 301 -1.74 2.51 44.78
C TYR A 301 -1.49 3.39 46.01
N MET A 302 -0.99 4.62 45.81
CA MET A 302 -0.80 5.58 46.89
C MET A 302 -2.12 6.04 47.50
N LYS A 303 -3.16 6.30 46.68
CA LYS A 303 -4.51 6.64 47.18
C LYS A 303 -5.14 5.47 47.95
N LEU A 304 -4.98 4.24 47.48
CA LEU A 304 -5.48 3.04 48.15
C LEU A 304 -4.80 2.81 49.50
N MET A 305 -3.48 2.98 49.59
CA MET A 305 -2.78 2.93 50.88
C MET A 305 -3.21 4.05 51.81
N ASN A 306 -3.39 5.26 51.27
CA ASN A 306 -3.85 6.38 52.08
C ASN A 306 -5.28 6.16 52.61
N LEU A 307 -6.12 5.46 51.85
CA LEU A 307 -7.44 5.04 52.31
C LEU A 307 -7.35 3.98 53.41
N ALA A 308 -6.45 3.01 53.28
CA ALA A 308 -6.26 1.95 54.27
C ALA A 308 -5.66 2.48 55.59
N VAL A 309 -4.71 3.40 55.53
CA VAL A 309 -3.95 3.90 56.69
C VAL A 309 -4.57 5.15 57.31
N GLN A 310 -5.05 6.09 56.48
CA GLN A 310 -5.56 7.40 56.92
C GLN A 310 -7.04 7.63 56.60
N HIS A 311 -7.74 6.65 56.01
CA HIS A 311 -9.14 6.77 55.60
C HIS A 311 -9.43 7.93 54.62
N ARG A 312 -8.45 8.28 53.77
CA ARG A 312 -8.59 9.31 52.73
C ARG A 312 -8.20 8.78 51.36
N PHE A 313 -9.07 8.99 50.37
CA PHE A 313 -8.82 8.58 48.98
C PHE A 313 -8.21 9.74 48.17
N ASP A 314 -7.04 10.21 48.60
CA ASP A 314 -6.24 11.24 47.93
C ASP A 314 -4.75 10.92 47.99
N VAL A 315 -3.97 11.50 47.08
CA VAL A 315 -2.51 11.30 47.05
C VAL A 315 -1.90 11.95 48.31
N PRO A 316 -1.05 11.22 49.08
CA PRO A 316 -0.40 11.79 50.24
C PRO A 316 0.39 13.07 49.93
N LYS A 317 0.32 14.06 50.82
CA LYS A 317 0.94 15.38 50.61
C LYS A 317 2.45 15.40 50.86
N LYS A 318 2.98 14.44 51.64
CA LYS A 318 4.37 14.40 52.11
C LYS A 318 5.14 13.29 51.40
N ASP A 319 6.32 13.61 50.89
CA ASP A 319 7.26 12.65 50.27
C ASP A 319 7.53 11.43 51.17
N LYS A 320 7.75 11.68 52.48
CA LYS A 320 8.03 10.62 53.46
C LYS A 320 6.93 9.56 53.51
N THR A 321 5.66 9.98 53.47
CA THR A 321 4.51 9.08 53.50
C THR A 321 4.43 8.22 52.23
N ILE A 322 4.80 8.78 51.08
CA ILE A 322 4.87 8.02 49.82
C ILE A 322 5.99 6.99 49.88
N GLY A 323 7.16 7.37 50.39
CA GLY A 323 8.27 6.43 50.62
C GLY A 323 7.89 5.29 51.57
N GLU A 324 7.21 5.60 52.69
CA GLU A 324 6.70 4.60 53.64
C GLU A 324 5.71 3.64 52.96
N TYR A 325 4.79 4.15 52.14
CA TYR A 325 3.81 3.31 51.44
C TYR A 325 4.45 2.43 50.36
N ILE A 326 5.40 2.96 49.58
CA ILE A 326 6.14 2.19 48.59
C ILE A 326 6.95 1.07 49.27
N PHE A 327 7.67 1.39 50.35
CA PHE A 327 8.40 0.40 51.14
C PHE A 327 7.50 -0.72 51.67
N LEU A 328 6.31 -0.38 52.16
CA LEU A 328 5.34 -1.36 52.64
C LEU A 328 4.84 -2.28 51.52
N TYR A 329 4.62 -1.75 50.31
CA TYR A 329 4.27 -2.58 49.14
C TYR A 329 5.43 -3.51 48.78
N GLU A 330 6.65 -2.98 48.64
CA GLU A 330 7.82 -3.76 48.25
C GLU A 330 8.18 -4.84 49.28
N SER A 331 7.97 -4.57 50.57
CA SER A 331 8.25 -5.53 51.64
C SER A 331 7.25 -6.69 51.70
N ASN A 332 6.02 -6.50 51.20
CA ASN A 332 4.94 -7.49 51.27
C ASN A 332 4.61 -8.14 49.92
N ALA A 333 5.04 -7.54 48.80
CA ALA A 333 4.80 -8.05 47.46
C ALA A 333 5.81 -9.15 47.09
N PHE A 334 5.42 -10.04 46.18
CA PHE A 334 6.38 -10.99 45.62
C PHE A 334 7.45 -10.27 44.80
N PRO A 335 8.69 -10.78 44.74
CA PRO A 335 9.74 -10.17 43.91
C PRO A 335 9.26 -9.94 42.46
N GLY A 336 9.31 -8.69 42.00
CA GLY A 336 8.92 -8.29 40.64
C GLY A 336 7.44 -7.93 40.45
N GLU A 337 6.59 -8.08 41.46
CA GLU A 337 5.15 -7.75 41.36
C GLU A 337 4.91 -6.24 41.22
N PHE A 338 5.74 -5.42 41.86
CA PHE A 338 5.64 -3.96 41.83
C PHE A 338 6.36 -3.32 40.62
N ASP A 339 7.26 -4.05 39.96
CA ASP A 339 8.10 -3.60 38.83
C ASP A 339 7.28 -3.16 37.61
N VAL A 340 6.02 -3.62 37.50
CA VAL A 340 5.09 -3.24 36.43
C VAL A 340 4.67 -1.76 36.54
N PHE A 341 4.74 -1.18 37.74
CA PHE A 341 4.30 0.19 38.03
C PHE A 341 5.44 1.16 38.24
N VAL A 342 6.51 0.71 38.89
CA VAL A 342 7.69 1.53 39.17
C VAL A 342 8.95 0.67 39.16
N THR A 343 10.06 1.19 38.64
CA THR A 343 11.34 0.49 38.67
C THR A 343 11.91 0.43 40.09
N PRO A 344 12.77 -0.55 40.42
CA PRO A 344 13.37 -0.68 41.75
C PRO A 344 14.18 0.53 42.24
N ASP A 345 14.68 1.36 41.32
CA ASP A 345 15.38 2.63 41.62
C ASP A 345 14.44 3.84 41.73
N HIS A 346 13.11 3.59 41.70
CA HIS A 346 12.03 4.57 41.73
C HIS A 346 12.22 5.71 40.72
N ARG A 347 12.78 5.38 39.56
CA ARG A 347 13.06 6.35 38.49
C ARG A 347 12.03 6.33 37.39
N PHE A 348 11.54 5.17 36.97
CA PHE A 348 10.58 5.06 35.89
C PHE A 348 9.26 4.50 36.39
N ALA A 349 8.16 5.12 35.99
CA ALA A 349 6.81 4.62 36.20
C ALA A 349 6.01 4.72 34.91
N ASN A 350 4.86 4.06 34.87
CA ASN A 350 3.90 4.23 33.81
C ASN A 350 2.50 4.56 34.35
N ILE A 351 1.75 5.29 33.54
CA ILE A 351 0.31 5.46 33.66
C ILE A 351 -0.28 4.64 32.53
N ARG A 352 -1.08 3.64 32.87
CA ARG A 352 -1.85 2.86 31.90
C ARG A 352 -3.27 3.39 31.85
N LEU A 353 -3.74 3.72 30.66
CA LEU A 353 -5.14 4.04 30.40
C LEU A 353 -5.68 3.09 29.33
N ASP A 354 -6.67 2.28 29.66
CA ASP A 354 -7.29 1.37 28.70
C ASP A 354 -8.43 2.09 27.96
N LEU A 355 -8.28 2.20 26.64
CA LEU A 355 -9.30 2.81 25.78
C LEU A 355 -10.31 1.77 25.31
N LYS A 356 -11.56 2.22 25.13
CA LYS A 356 -12.68 1.39 24.64
C LYS A 356 -12.65 1.12 23.15
N ASP A 357 -11.86 1.87 22.38
CA ASP A 357 -11.61 1.61 20.98
C ASP A 357 -10.23 2.12 20.55
N CYS A 358 -9.85 1.78 19.31
CA CYS A 358 -8.61 2.20 18.67
C CYS A 358 -8.88 2.96 17.37
N ARG A 359 -10.00 3.71 17.29
CA ARG A 359 -10.30 4.54 16.12
C ARG A 359 -9.25 5.65 15.98
N GLY A 360 -8.93 6.04 14.75
CA GLY A 360 -7.94 7.08 14.45
C GLY A 360 -8.24 8.38 15.18
N GLU A 361 -9.51 8.80 15.21
CA GLU A 361 -9.98 9.99 15.92
C GLU A 361 -9.77 9.88 17.44
N THR A 362 -10.08 8.73 18.04
CA THR A 362 -9.90 8.48 19.48
C THR A 362 -8.43 8.55 19.87
N ILE A 363 -7.56 7.90 19.09
CA ILE A 363 -6.11 7.90 19.29
C ILE A 363 -5.57 9.32 19.22
N GLU A 364 -5.98 10.08 18.19
CA GLU A 364 -5.55 11.46 18.01
C GLU A 364 -6.01 12.35 19.17
N LYS A 365 -7.27 12.24 19.60
CA LYS A 365 -7.78 12.97 20.77
C LYS A 365 -6.99 12.64 22.03
N ALA A 366 -6.75 11.35 22.31
CA ALA A 366 -5.99 10.91 23.49
C ALA A 366 -4.57 11.48 23.51
N ILE A 367 -3.84 11.40 22.38
CA ILE A 367 -2.48 11.93 22.24
C ILE A 367 -2.48 13.46 22.36
N ASN A 368 -3.41 14.15 21.70
CA ASN A 368 -3.47 15.62 21.74
C ASN A 368 -3.85 16.17 23.12
N LEU A 369 -4.76 15.51 23.84
CA LEU A 369 -5.08 15.84 25.23
C LEU A 369 -3.88 15.62 26.15
N THR A 370 -3.15 14.51 25.98
CA THR A 370 -1.93 14.22 26.74
C THR A 370 -0.86 15.27 26.48
N LYS A 371 -0.62 15.60 25.20
CA LYS A 371 0.30 16.69 24.78
C LYS A 371 -0.03 18.02 25.44
N ARG A 372 -1.31 18.39 25.43
CA ARG A 372 -1.80 19.64 26.00
C ARG A 372 -1.56 19.68 27.50
N TRP A 373 -1.97 18.62 28.21
CA TRP A 373 -1.80 18.54 29.66
C TRP A 373 -0.33 18.63 30.06
N ILE A 374 0.58 17.91 29.37
CA ILE A 374 2.01 17.94 29.68
C ILE A 374 2.58 19.35 29.50
N LYS A 375 2.19 20.05 28.43
CA LYS A 375 2.65 21.42 28.16
C LYS A 375 2.19 22.42 29.22
N GLU A 376 0.98 22.24 29.75
CA GLU A 376 0.35 23.18 30.69
C GLU A 376 0.70 22.90 32.15
N ASN A 377 0.85 21.63 32.53
CA ASN A 377 0.89 21.19 33.93
C ASN A 377 2.20 20.55 34.38
N ASN A 378 3.03 19.97 33.49
CA ASN A 378 4.30 19.37 33.88
C ASN A 378 5.35 20.45 34.19
N LYS A 379 5.27 21.02 35.39
CA LYS A 379 6.13 22.11 35.86
C LYS A 379 7.08 21.67 36.95
N ASN A 380 6.92 20.47 37.49
CA ASN A 380 7.79 19.98 38.54
C ASN A 380 9.23 19.72 38.03
N PRO A 381 10.26 19.94 38.88
CA PRO A 381 11.64 19.74 38.50
C PRO A 381 12.07 18.26 38.50
N TRP A 382 11.29 17.33 39.07
CA TRP A 382 11.74 15.96 39.38
C TRP A 382 11.48 14.95 38.27
N ALA A 383 10.41 15.09 37.47
CA ALA A 383 10.00 14.09 36.50
C ALA A 383 9.50 14.69 35.16
N ARG A 384 9.75 13.95 34.08
CA ARG A 384 9.28 14.25 32.72
C ARG A 384 8.30 13.19 32.26
N PHE A 385 7.19 13.64 31.70
CA PHE A 385 6.18 12.76 31.12
C PHE A 385 6.44 12.57 29.63
N LYS A 386 6.52 11.31 29.21
CA LYS A 386 6.71 10.88 27.82
C LYS A 386 5.50 10.09 27.36
N TYR A 387 5.01 10.40 26.17
CA TYR A 387 3.97 9.66 25.47
C TYR A 387 4.51 9.32 24.07
N ALA A 388 3.96 8.37 23.34
CA ALA A 388 2.84 7.47 23.64
C ALA A 388 3.32 6.03 23.56
N GLY A 389 2.96 5.18 24.54
CA GLY A 389 3.26 3.75 24.58
C GLY A 389 2.03 2.87 24.39
N GLY A 390 2.25 1.55 24.33
CA GLY A 390 1.18 0.56 24.15
C GLY A 390 0.65 0.48 22.73
N LEU A 391 -0.48 -0.22 22.58
CA LEU A 391 -1.13 -0.38 21.28
C LEU A 391 -1.55 0.97 20.69
N ILE A 392 -2.12 1.84 21.52
CA ILE A 392 -2.56 3.18 21.13
C ILE A 392 -1.36 4.05 20.69
N GLY A 393 -0.23 3.96 21.38
CA GLY A 393 1.00 4.67 20.98
C GLY A 393 1.57 4.18 19.65
N ILE A 394 1.61 2.86 19.44
CA ILE A 394 2.09 2.27 18.17
C ILE A 394 1.18 2.67 17.00
N LEU A 395 -0.14 2.56 17.17
CA LEU A 395 -1.11 2.97 16.16
C LEU A 395 -1.07 4.48 15.92
N GLY A 396 -0.89 5.28 16.97
CA GLY A 396 -0.73 6.74 16.88
C GLY A 396 0.51 7.14 16.08
N ALA A 397 1.68 6.55 16.38
CA ALA A 397 2.91 6.77 15.63
C ALA A 397 2.77 6.32 14.17
N THR A 398 2.08 5.20 13.94
CA THR A 398 1.79 4.71 12.59
C THR A 398 0.90 5.70 11.83
N ASN A 399 -0.18 6.18 12.43
CA ASN A 399 -1.07 7.17 11.83
C ASN A 399 -0.35 8.50 11.54
N ASP A 400 0.57 8.92 12.42
CA ASP A 400 1.39 10.12 12.24
C ASP A 400 2.32 10.00 11.03
N VAL A 401 2.99 8.85 10.89
CA VAL A 401 3.81 8.50 9.71
C VAL A 401 2.97 8.50 8.44
N ILE A 402 1.75 7.97 8.48
CA ILE A 402 0.85 7.98 7.32
C ILE A 402 0.45 9.41 6.97
N ARG A 403 0.02 10.22 7.95
CA ARG A 403 -0.52 11.56 7.73
C ARG A 403 0.54 12.54 7.23
N HIS A 404 1.75 12.51 7.80
CA HIS A 404 2.83 13.44 7.44
C HIS A 404 3.81 12.88 6.40
N GLY A 405 4.09 11.57 6.45
CA GLY A 405 5.11 10.95 5.59
C GLY A 405 4.59 10.52 4.22
N LEU A 406 3.33 10.06 4.13
CA LEU A 406 2.86 9.44 2.89
C LEU A 406 2.67 10.44 1.75
N PHE A 407 1.95 11.55 1.98
CA PHE A 407 1.69 12.52 0.90
C PHE A 407 2.99 13.10 0.34
N VAL A 408 3.97 13.36 1.20
CA VAL A 408 5.31 13.80 0.79
C VAL A 408 6.00 12.70 -0.01
N SER A 409 6.00 11.45 0.47
CA SER A 409 6.62 10.34 -0.26
C SER A 409 5.97 10.07 -1.62
N MET A 410 4.64 10.10 -1.72
CA MET A 410 3.90 9.96 -2.98
C MET A 410 4.19 11.09 -3.96
N ALA A 411 4.30 12.33 -3.47
CA ALA A 411 4.66 13.48 -4.29
C ALA A 411 6.10 13.35 -4.82
N VAL A 412 7.05 12.99 -3.96
CA VAL A 412 8.45 12.75 -4.36
C VAL A 412 8.54 11.64 -5.40
N LEU A 413 7.82 10.53 -5.21
CA LEU A 413 7.79 9.43 -6.19
C LEU A 413 7.18 9.81 -7.51
N SER A 414 6.06 10.52 -7.45
CA SER A 414 5.39 11.08 -8.62
C SER A 414 6.35 11.94 -9.43
N ILE A 415 7.13 12.80 -8.77
CA ILE A 415 8.16 13.64 -9.40
C ILE A 415 9.28 12.79 -9.99
N LEU A 416 9.79 11.78 -9.27
CA LEU A 416 10.87 10.91 -9.77
C LEU A 416 10.44 10.11 -11.01
N ILE A 417 9.22 9.55 -10.99
CA ILE A 417 8.63 8.81 -12.10
C ILE A 417 8.42 9.75 -13.29
N PHE A 418 7.86 10.94 -13.05
CA PHE A 418 7.70 11.96 -14.08
C PHE A 418 9.04 12.34 -14.73
N ILE A 419 10.07 12.66 -13.94
CA ILE A 419 11.42 12.97 -14.43
C ILE A 419 11.96 11.83 -15.27
N ARG A 420 11.84 10.58 -14.79
CA ARG A 420 12.35 9.42 -15.51
C ARG A 420 11.68 9.26 -16.88
N ILE A 421 10.37 9.44 -16.95
CA ILE A 421 9.62 9.30 -18.21
C ILE A 421 9.93 10.45 -19.14
N SER A 422 10.02 11.69 -18.63
CA SER A 422 10.47 12.84 -19.42
C SER A 422 11.85 12.62 -20.03
N LEU A 423 12.78 12.01 -19.28
CA LEU A 423 14.11 11.63 -19.78
C LEU A 423 14.02 10.50 -20.82
N ALA A 424 13.23 9.46 -20.56
CA ALA A 424 13.07 8.33 -21.47
C ALA A 424 12.47 8.77 -22.83
N LEU A 425 11.52 9.69 -22.81
CA LEU A 425 10.91 10.27 -24.01
C LEU A 425 11.71 11.44 -24.60
N ARG A 426 12.77 11.90 -23.91
CA ARG A 426 13.49 13.15 -24.21
C ARG A 426 12.54 14.34 -24.41
N SER A 427 11.45 14.37 -23.63
CA SER A 427 10.38 15.36 -23.78
C SER A 427 9.65 15.57 -22.46
N PHE A 428 9.71 16.80 -21.93
CA PHE A 428 8.94 17.21 -20.76
C PHE A 428 7.43 17.10 -21.00
N ALA A 429 6.96 17.66 -22.12
CA ALA A 429 5.55 17.57 -22.52
C ALA A 429 5.08 16.12 -22.71
N GLY A 430 5.95 15.25 -23.24
CA GLY A 430 5.66 13.82 -23.34
C GLY A 430 5.52 13.15 -21.99
N GLY A 431 6.47 13.39 -21.08
CA GLY A 431 6.38 12.89 -19.71
C GLY A 431 5.08 13.31 -19.03
N PHE A 432 4.67 14.57 -19.19
CA PHE A 432 3.43 15.08 -18.59
C PHE A 432 2.18 14.36 -19.12
N ILE A 433 2.09 14.19 -20.44
CA ILE A 433 0.94 13.51 -21.06
C ILE A 433 0.84 12.05 -20.62
N LEU A 434 1.96 11.33 -20.48
CA LEU A 434 1.96 9.94 -19.99
C LEU A 434 1.65 9.84 -18.49
N PHE A 435 1.92 10.89 -17.73
CA PHE A 435 1.71 10.94 -16.29
C PHE A 435 0.24 11.23 -15.90
N ILE A 436 -0.53 11.87 -16.78
CA ILE A 436 -1.94 12.24 -16.52
C ILE A 436 -2.85 11.03 -16.25
N PRO A 437 -2.83 9.93 -17.04
CA PRO A 437 -3.61 8.73 -16.74
C PRO A 437 -3.33 8.17 -15.35
N LEU A 438 -2.06 8.20 -14.92
CA LEU A 438 -1.65 7.74 -13.59
C LEU A 438 -2.21 8.64 -12.49
N LEU A 439 -2.01 9.96 -12.61
CA LEU A 439 -2.53 10.93 -11.65
C LEU A 439 -4.05 10.82 -11.49
N PHE A 440 -4.76 10.64 -12.60
CA PHE A 440 -6.20 10.45 -12.56
C PHE A 440 -6.59 9.19 -11.81
N SER A 441 -5.99 8.04 -12.15
CA SER A 441 -6.33 6.77 -11.53
C SER A 441 -6.03 6.77 -10.03
N MET A 442 -4.92 7.41 -9.62
CA MET A 442 -4.59 7.61 -8.21
C MET A 442 -5.59 8.55 -7.53
N ALA A 443 -5.93 9.69 -8.16
CA ALA A 443 -6.88 10.63 -7.61
C ALA A 443 -8.26 9.96 -7.42
N VAL A 444 -8.76 9.22 -8.40
CA VAL A 444 -10.04 8.51 -8.29
C VAL A 444 -9.98 7.43 -7.21
N THR A 445 -8.91 6.64 -7.17
CA THR A 445 -8.75 5.57 -6.17
C THR A 445 -8.73 6.12 -4.76
N PHE A 446 -7.86 7.08 -4.46
CA PHE A 446 -7.73 7.63 -3.11
C PHE A 446 -8.82 8.67 -2.80
N GLY A 447 -9.35 9.37 -3.79
CA GLY A 447 -10.51 10.25 -3.63
C GLY A 447 -11.75 9.47 -3.23
N SER A 448 -11.92 8.26 -3.77
CA SER A 448 -12.98 7.35 -3.34
C SER A 448 -12.88 6.98 -1.85
N PHE A 449 -11.69 7.01 -1.26
CA PHE A 449 -11.55 6.71 0.17
C PHE A 449 -12.22 7.76 1.03
N GLY A 450 -12.06 9.05 0.70
CA GLY A 450 -12.75 10.10 1.45
C GLY A 450 -14.24 10.17 1.14
N LEU A 451 -14.66 9.89 -0.11
CA LEU A 451 -16.09 9.91 -0.49
C LEU A 451 -16.89 8.74 0.12
N PHE A 452 -16.27 7.56 0.26
CA PHE A 452 -16.92 6.36 0.79
C PHE A 452 -16.48 6.02 2.23
N HIS A 453 -15.77 6.93 2.91
CA HIS A 453 -15.24 6.72 4.27
C HIS A 453 -14.43 5.41 4.41
N ILE A 454 -13.62 5.07 3.41
CA ILE A 454 -12.71 3.92 3.47
C ILE A 454 -11.46 4.35 4.24
N PRO A 455 -11.12 3.68 5.36
CA PRO A 455 -10.06 4.16 6.24
C PRO A 455 -8.69 4.01 5.57
N PHE A 456 -7.88 5.05 5.62
CA PHE A 456 -6.51 4.98 5.11
C PHE A 456 -5.58 4.43 6.20
N THR A 457 -5.02 3.24 5.96
CA THR A 457 -4.35 2.42 6.99
C THR A 457 -3.04 1.85 6.46
N VAL A 458 -2.31 1.11 7.31
CA VAL A 458 -1.08 0.41 6.90
C VAL A 458 -1.31 -0.54 5.71
N ALA A 459 -2.52 -1.10 5.58
CA ALA A 459 -2.93 -1.97 4.48
C ALA A 459 -2.84 -1.31 3.09
N THR A 460 -3.04 0.01 3.04
CA THR A 460 -3.20 0.76 1.79
C THR A 460 -1.92 1.50 1.39
N LEU A 461 -0.93 1.57 2.29
CA LEU A 461 0.39 2.13 2.01
C LEU A 461 1.11 1.44 0.84
N PRO A 462 1.18 0.09 0.79
CA PRO A 462 1.82 -0.59 -0.33
C PRO A 462 1.12 -0.28 -1.66
N VAL A 463 -0.21 -0.13 -1.64
CA VAL A 463 -1.00 0.18 -2.84
C VAL A 463 -0.68 1.58 -3.36
N ALA A 464 -0.53 2.56 -2.46
CA ALA A 464 -0.14 3.92 -2.83
C ALA A 464 1.24 3.96 -3.50
N ALA A 465 2.23 3.27 -2.93
CA ALA A 465 3.60 3.25 -3.46
C ALA A 465 3.73 2.41 -4.73
N MET A 466 3.27 1.16 -4.72
CA MET A 466 3.33 0.26 -5.88
C MET A 466 2.44 0.74 -7.02
N GLY A 467 1.26 1.25 -6.69
CA GLY A 467 0.31 1.75 -7.67
C GLY A 467 0.84 2.90 -8.54
N THR A 468 1.70 3.76 -7.97
CA THR A 468 2.39 4.81 -8.74
C THR A 468 3.38 4.22 -9.74
N GLY A 469 4.12 3.17 -9.34
CA GLY A 469 5.10 2.51 -10.21
C GLY A 469 4.45 1.69 -11.31
N LEU A 470 3.59 0.74 -10.94
CA LEU A 470 2.96 -0.22 -11.84
C LEU A 470 1.94 0.40 -12.81
N GLY A 471 1.33 1.52 -12.42
CA GLY A 471 0.22 2.10 -13.16
C GLY A 471 0.60 2.75 -14.49
N ILE A 472 1.87 3.13 -14.66
CA ILE A 472 2.31 3.92 -15.81
C ILE A 472 2.64 3.07 -17.03
N ASP A 473 2.85 1.77 -16.84
CA ASP A 473 3.27 0.84 -17.89
C ASP A 473 2.36 0.87 -19.10
N PHE A 474 1.04 0.83 -18.87
CA PHE A 474 0.05 0.85 -19.94
C PHE A 474 0.20 2.09 -20.83
N SER A 475 0.49 3.25 -20.22
CA SER A 475 0.74 4.49 -20.93
C SER A 475 2.06 4.46 -21.70
N ILE A 476 3.12 3.89 -21.12
CA ILE A 476 4.44 3.78 -21.76
C ILE A 476 4.36 2.90 -23.02
N TYR A 477 3.78 1.69 -22.92
CA TYR A 477 3.67 0.78 -24.06
C TYR A 477 2.80 1.37 -25.17
N LEU A 478 1.63 1.92 -24.82
CA LEU A 478 0.73 2.51 -25.81
C LEU A 478 1.35 3.74 -26.48
N ALA A 479 1.97 4.65 -25.73
CA ALA A 479 2.64 5.82 -26.29
C ALA A 479 3.82 5.44 -27.20
N SER A 480 4.61 4.43 -26.82
CA SER A 480 5.71 3.92 -27.63
C SER A 480 5.21 3.39 -28.97
N ARG A 481 4.08 2.68 -28.99
CA ARG A 481 3.47 2.18 -30.22
C ARG A 481 2.93 3.31 -31.10
N ILE A 482 2.23 4.28 -30.51
CA ILE A 482 1.71 5.45 -31.23
C ILE A 482 2.86 6.22 -31.89
N LYS A 483 3.99 6.36 -31.19
CA LYS A 483 5.20 6.97 -31.73
C LYS A 483 5.75 6.18 -32.92
N GLU A 484 5.90 4.87 -32.79
CA GLU A 484 6.41 4.02 -33.89
C GLU A 484 5.54 4.13 -35.15
N GLU A 485 4.21 4.13 -35.02
CA GLU A 485 3.30 4.28 -36.16
C GLU A 485 3.33 5.70 -36.75
N LYS A 486 3.58 6.70 -35.91
CA LYS A 486 3.72 8.08 -36.34
C LYS A 486 5.04 8.34 -37.09
N ASP A 487 6.13 7.71 -36.65
CA ASP A 487 7.44 7.74 -37.30
C ASP A 487 7.41 7.08 -38.70
N LYS A 488 6.44 6.17 -38.96
CA LYS A 488 6.14 5.62 -40.30
C LYS A 488 5.39 6.60 -41.22
N GLY A 489 5.22 7.86 -40.83
CA GLY A 489 4.60 8.90 -41.64
C GLY A 489 3.07 8.98 -41.56
N GLN A 490 2.41 8.20 -40.70
CA GLN A 490 0.96 8.21 -40.58
C GLN A 490 0.41 9.53 -40.02
N ASN A 491 -0.85 9.86 -40.33
CA ASN A 491 -1.57 10.94 -39.65
C ASN A 491 -1.74 10.60 -38.16
N LEU A 492 -1.70 11.59 -37.26
CA LEU A 492 -1.76 11.39 -35.81
C LEU A 492 -3.00 10.58 -35.37
N ILE A 493 -4.17 10.85 -35.95
CA ILE A 493 -5.40 10.10 -35.62
C ILE A 493 -5.28 8.64 -36.08
N VAL A 494 -4.68 8.40 -37.25
CA VAL A 494 -4.49 7.06 -37.80
C VAL A 494 -3.47 6.29 -36.96
N ALA A 495 -2.35 6.92 -36.58
CA ALA A 495 -1.34 6.35 -35.71
C ALA A 495 -1.91 5.98 -34.33
N ILE A 496 -2.78 6.83 -33.77
CA ILE A 496 -3.48 6.54 -32.51
C ILE A 496 -4.42 5.34 -32.66
N ASN A 497 -5.26 5.33 -33.71
CA ASN A 497 -6.17 4.22 -33.95
C ASN A 497 -5.42 2.91 -34.17
N HIS A 498 -4.32 2.92 -34.93
CA HIS A 498 -3.45 1.76 -35.11
C HIS A 498 -2.81 1.33 -33.79
N GLY A 499 -2.30 2.26 -32.99
CA GLY A 499 -1.74 1.98 -31.67
C GLY A 499 -2.74 1.31 -30.72
N VAL A 500 -3.97 1.84 -30.65
CA VAL A 500 -5.05 1.30 -29.81
C VAL A 500 -5.55 -0.06 -30.32
N LEU A 501 -5.65 -0.26 -31.64
CA LEU A 501 -6.13 -1.52 -32.21
C LEU A 501 -5.07 -2.64 -32.21
N THR A 502 -3.79 -2.30 -32.14
CA THR A 502 -2.66 -3.26 -32.07
C THR A 502 -2.18 -3.42 -30.64
N CYS A 503 -1.32 -2.53 -30.15
CA CYS A 503 -0.78 -2.57 -28.80
C CYS A 503 -1.85 -2.43 -27.71
N GLY A 504 -2.93 -1.69 -27.96
CA GLY A 504 -4.06 -1.61 -27.02
C GLY A 504 -4.72 -2.96 -26.74
N LYS A 505 -4.64 -3.95 -27.64
CA LYS A 505 -5.06 -5.33 -27.39
C LYS A 505 -4.18 -5.99 -26.34
N ALA A 506 -2.86 -5.86 -26.48
CA ALA A 506 -1.90 -6.36 -25.49
C ALA A 506 -2.13 -5.69 -24.13
N VAL A 507 -2.24 -4.35 -24.11
CA VAL A 507 -2.53 -3.54 -22.91
C VAL A 507 -3.83 -3.98 -22.22
N PHE A 508 -4.91 -4.18 -22.98
CA PHE A 508 -6.20 -4.62 -22.44
C PHE A 508 -6.11 -6.02 -21.82
N PHE A 509 -5.43 -6.97 -22.47
CA PHE A 509 -5.22 -8.31 -21.92
C PHE A 509 -4.37 -8.27 -20.65
N THR A 510 -3.24 -7.55 -20.68
CA THR A 510 -2.37 -7.42 -19.51
C THR A 510 -3.09 -6.77 -18.34
N GLY A 511 -3.83 -5.68 -18.59
CA GLY A 511 -4.55 -4.97 -17.54
C GLY A 511 -5.69 -5.81 -17.00
N THR A 512 -6.42 -6.55 -17.84
CA THR A 512 -7.47 -7.47 -17.39
C THR A 512 -6.91 -8.60 -16.51
N ILE A 513 -5.79 -9.21 -16.91
CA ILE A 513 -5.13 -10.28 -16.14
C ILE A 513 -4.63 -9.74 -14.80
N LEU A 514 -3.98 -8.56 -14.81
CA LEU A 514 -3.50 -7.91 -13.59
C LEU A 514 -4.66 -7.54 -12.66
N THR A 515 -5.69 -6.87 -13.18
CA THR A 515 -6.88 -6.49 -12.42
C THR A 515 -7.56 -7.71 -11.82
N ILE A 516 -7.95 -8.71 -12.62
CA ILE A 516 -8.69 -9.88 -12.11
C ILE A 516 -7.80 -10.71 -11.18
N GLY A 517 -6.52 -10.88 -11.52
CA GLY A 517 -5.56 -11.58 -10.68
C GLY A 517 -5.44 -10.94 -9.31
N VAL A 518 -5.17 -9.63 -9.24
CA VAL A 518 -5.02 -8.91 -7.97
C VAL A 518 -6.37 -8.77 -7.23
N MET A 519 -7.48 -8.54 -7.94
CA MET A 519 -8.82 -8.47 -7.32
C MET A 519 -9.30 -9.82 -6.78
N SER A 520 -8.77 -10.96 -7.23
CA SER A 520 -9.13 -12.26 -6.65
C SER A 520 -8.79 -12.36 -5.15
N TRP A 521 -7.86 -11.53 -4.66
CA TRP A 521 -7.56 -11.44 -3.23
C TRP A 521 -8.68 -10.81 -2.41
N LEU A 522 -9.69 -10.18 -3.02
CA LEU A 522 -10.92 -9.75 -2.35
C LEU A 522 -11.62 -10.90 -1.60
N PHE A 523 -11.40 -12.14 -2.05
CA PHE A 523 -11.93 -13.35 -1.40
C PHE A 523 -11.06 -13.84 -0.22
N SER A 524 -10.01 -13.12 0.17
CA SER A 524 -9.19 -13.46 1.33
C SER A 524 -9.97 -13.30 2.64
N PHE A 525 -9.82 -14.27 3.55
CA PHE A 525 -10.39 -14.22 4.90
C PHE A 525 -9.79 -13.10 5.76
N LEU A 526 -8.60 -12.62 5.43
CA LEU A 526 -7.99 -11.46 6.07
C LEU A 526 -8.42 -10.20 5.32
N LYS A 527 -9.24 -9.36 5.97
CA LYS A 527 -9.68 -8.06 5.44
C LYS A 527 -8.49 -7.20 5.00
N LEU A 528 -7.34 -7.32 5.69
CA LEU A 528 -6.07 -6.71 5.29
C LEU A 528 -5.71 -6.98 3.82
N GLN A 529 -5.70 -8.25 3.43
CA GLN A 529 -5.27 -8.69 2.10
C GLN A 529 -6.36 -8.42 1.06
N ALA A 530 -7.62 -8.64 1.44
CA ALA A 530 -8.76 -8.30 0.59
C ALA A 530 -8.77 -6.81 0.24
N LYS A 531 -8.49 -5.94 1.21
CA LYS A 531 -8.40 -4.50 0.99
C LYS A 531 -7.22 -4.12 0.11
N LEU A 532 -6.03 -4.67 0.38
CA LEU A 532 -4.85 -4.43 -0.45
C LEU A 532 -5.09 -4.85 -1.91
N GLY A 533 -5.57 -6.08 -2.14
CA GLY A 533 -5.87 -6.60 -3.47
C GLY A 533 -7.02 -5.87 -4.17
N GLY A 534 -8.10 -5.56 -3.44
CA GLY A 534 -9.22 -4.78 -3.95
C GLY A 534 -8.83 -3.39 -4.40
N THR A 535 -8.12 -2.63 -3.56
CA THR A 535 -7.68 -1.27 -3.89
C THR A 535 -6.65 -1.28 -5.02
N LEU A 536 -5.65 -2.18 -4.97
CA LEU A 536 -4.64 -2.25 -6.04
C LEU A 536 -5.26 -2.70 -7.37
N GLY A 537 -6.16 -3.68 -7.35
CA GLY A 537 -6.87 -4.13 -8.54
C GLY A 537 -7.75 -3.04 -9.16
N PHE A 538 -8.47 -2.26 -8.33
CA PHE A 538 -9.23 -1.09 -8.77
C PHE A 538 -8.34 -0.02 -9.40
N LEU A 539 -7.19 0.27 -8.76
CA LEU A 539 -6.22 1.23 -9.29
C LEU A 539 -5.63 0.77 -10.63
N LEU A 540 -5.24 -0.50 -10.77
CA LEU A 540 -4.73 -1.07 -12.03
C LEU A 540 -5.78 -1.07 -13.13
N PHE A 541 -7.05 -1.32 -12.78
CA PHE A 541 -8.17 -1.24 -13.71
C PHE A 541 -8.34 0.18 -14.26
N LEU A 542 -8.34 1.17 -13.37
CA LEU A 542 -8.41 2.58 -13.76
C LEU A 542 -7.19 2.98 -14.61
N ASN A 543 -5.98 2.56 -14.22
CA ASN A 543 -4.77 2.84 -15.01
C ASN A 543 -4.87 2.29 -16.44
N MET A 544 -5.36 1.06 -16.62
CA MET A 544 -5.58 0.48 -17.94
C MET A 544 -6.60 1.27 -18.74
N LEU A 545 -7.77 1.56 -18.15
CA LEU A 545 -8.84 2.29 -18.82
C LEU A 545 -8.40 3.71 -19.20
N SER A 546 -7.69 4.38 -18.30
CA SER A 546 -7.15 5.71 -18.52
C SER A 546 -6.04 5.74 -19.55
N ALA A 547 -5.16 4.74 -19.60
CA ALA A 547 -4.20 4.63 -20.68
C ALA A 547 -4.90 4.42 -22.04
N LEU A 548 -5.95 3.60 -22.12
CA LEU A 548 -6.63 3.33 -23.40
C LEU A 548 -7.54 4.47 -23.89
N ILE A 549 -8.04 5.32 -22.99
CA ILE A 549 -9.01 6.38 -23.34
C ILE A 549 -8.41 7.78 -23.19
N ILE A 550 -7.87 8.10 -22.01
CA ILE A 550 -7.43 9.44 -21.65
C ILE A 550 -6.14 9.80 -22.40
N LEU A 551 -5.17 8.88 -22.47
CA LEU A 551 -3.91 9.15 -23.15
C LEU A 551 -4.09 9.56 -24.63
N PRO A 552 -4.84 8.82 -25.48
CA PRO A 552 -5.15 9.24 -26.85
C PRO A 552 -5.75 10.66 -26.95
N ILE A 553 -6.70 10.98 -26.08
CA ILE A 553 -7.39 12.28 -26.08
C ILE A 553 -6.41 13.41 -25.76
N PHE A 554 -5.57 13.23 -24.73
CA PHE A 554 -4.55 14.22 -24.37
C PHE A 554 -3.49 14.38 -25.46
N ILE A 555 -3.06 13.31 -26.11
CA ILE A 555 -2.16 13.39 -27.27
C ILE A 555 -2.78 14.22 -28.40
N LEU A 556 -4.08 14.05 -28.68
CA LEU A 556 -4.77 14.79 -29.75
C LEU A 556 -4.98 16.28 -29.44
N ILE A 557 -5.23 16.62 -28.17
CA ILE A 557 -5.45 18.00 -27.73
C ILE A 557 -4.12 18.75 -27.69
N PHE A 558 -3.10 18.19 -27.05
CA PHE A 558 -1.83 18.89 -26.80
C PHE A 558 -0.79 18.72 -27.91
N LYS A 559 -0.95 17.73 -28.80
CA LYS A 559 -0.09 17.45 -29.97
C LYS A 559 1.41 17.61 -29.63
N PRO A 560 1.93 16.81 -28.70
CA PRO A 560 3.27 17.04 -28.17
C PRO A 560 4.35 16.87 -29.23
N LYS A 561 5.38 17.71 -29.19
CA LYS A 561 6.46 17.76 -30.20
C LYS A 561 7.19 16.43 -30.41
N PHE A 562 7.26 15.54 -29.41
CA PHE A 562 7.90 14.22 -29.55
C PHE A 562 7.11 13.23 -30.42
N LEU A 563 5.81 13.49 -30.67
CA LEU A 563 4.96 12.77 -31.63
C LEU A 563 4.67 13.60 -32.89
N ALA A 564 4.82 14.94 -32.82
CA ALA A 564 4.61 15.83 -33.95
C ALA A 564 5.90 16.13 -34.75
N GLY A 565 7.05 15.63 -34.32
CA GLY A 565 8.36 15.89 -34.90
C GLY A 565 8.62 15.11 -36.20
N GLY A 566 7.98 15.56 -37.28
CA GLY A 566 8.51 15.40 -38.63
C GLY A 566 9.16 16.72 -39.05
N LYS A 567 10.44 16.88 -38.71
CA LYS A 567 11.51 17.60 -39.42
C LYS A 567 12.75 17.66 -38.54
#